data_AF-A0A9E6JUM9-F1
#
_entry.id   AF-A0A9E6JUM9-F1
#
_cell.length_a   1.000
_cell.length_b   1.000
_cell.length_c   1.000
_cell.angle_alpha   90.00
_cell.angle_beta   90.00
_cell.angle_gamma   90.00
#
_symmetry.space_group_name_H-M   'P 1'
#
loop_
_entity.id
_entity.type
_entity.pdbx_description
1 polymer ?
#
loop_
_entity_poly.entity_id
_entity_poly.type
_entity_poly.pdbx_seq_one_letter_code
_entity_poly.pdbx_strand_id
1 'polypeptide(L)'
;MKKVNRISEYNKAKNQYCGTTLLRFILCGFDGRRIELFKTKSLLILFFGVMTFNLISFSSHAQTVQVLAVGGGGGGAFGGGGGGGYQYNSSFAVTSQAYTVIVGEGGSGKNGWDVNGVNGTNSVFSTITAYGGGGGAKYPNAGYTGNGVDGGCGGGGSCQHNEGTFTGGAGSQGYNGGTNGGYRGIDNPVAQGVAGGGGGAGAVGGNATSTSVAGNGGNGLSNSISGTSVYYAGGGGGCVYEVGTPGTGGNGGGGNGGHTTLDGTSGTANTGGGGGGGGNGQLGGNGGSGIVIIAYPTGALSATGGTITTSGGNTIHTFTSSGTFNVLPAPATVDWNKSNVQEITLTANRSFTFTNGKSGGVYSLLVKQNSTGGYTVTWPASIKWIGVTAPTLNTGANATALIKFLYDGTNYLENGIFQY
;
A
#
# COMPACT_ATOMS: atom_id res chain seq x y z
N MET A 1 -6.36 -75.76 -23.95
CA MET A 1 -5.02 -75.38 -24.47
C MET A 1 -5.23 -74.15 -25.35
N LYS A 2 -4.60 -72.97 -25.18
CA LYS A 2 -3.29 -72.62 -24.62
C LYS A 2 -3.37 -71.26 -23.88
N LYS A 3 -2.73 -71.20 -22.71
CA LYS A 3 -2.12 -69.97 -22.15
C LYS A 3 -0.92 -69.59 -23.04
N VAL A 4 -0.56 -68.30 -23.11
CA VAL A 4 0.79 -67.75 -22.82
C VAL A 4 0.89 -66.26 -23.22
N ASN A 5 1.14 -65.46 -22.16
CA ASN A 5 2.06 -64.32 -21.95
C ASN A 5 2.14 -63.11 -22.89
N ARG A 6 1.57 -61.99 -22.40
CA ARG A 6 1.94 -60.59 -22.75
C ARG A 6 3.14 -60.08 -21.93
N ILE A 7 4.33 -60.68 -22.10
CA ILE A 7 5.57 -60.21 -21.44
C ILE A 7 6.66 -59.80 -22.45
N SER A 8 6.49 -60.07 -23.75
CA SER A 8 7.52 -59.75 -24.75
C SER A 8 7.53 -58.30 -25.25
N GLU A 9 6.47 -57.50 -25.04
CA GLU A 9 6.44 -56.11 -25.53
C GLU A 9 6.97 -55.07 -24.52
N TYR A 10 7.18 -55.44 -23.26
CA TYR A 10 7.69 -54.52 -22.24
C TYR A 10 9.20 -54.20 -22.40
N ASN A 11 9.98 -55.15 -22.95
CA ASN A 11 11.44 -55.01 -23.01
C ASN A 11 11.97 -54.27 -24.26
N LYS A 12 11.11 -53.91 -25.23
CA LYS A 12 11.51 -53.09 -26.39
C LYS A 12 11.38 -51.58 -26.18
N ALA A 13 10.68 -51.12 -25.14
CA ALA A 13 10.43 -49.70 -24.90
C ALA A 13 11.43 -49.02 -23.93
N LYS A 14 12.43 -49.73 -23.39
CA LYS A 14 13.39 -49.19 -22.41
C LYS A 14 14.66 -48.56 -22.99
N ASN A 15 14.94 -48.73 -24.29
CA ASN A 15 16.22 -48.33 -24.88
C ASN A 15 16.16 -47.22 -25.95
N GLN A 16 15.06 -46.47 -26.01
CA GLN A 16 15.02 -45.17 -26.69
C GLN A 16 14.49 -44.16 -25.69
N TYR A 17 14.92 -42.89 -25.79
CA TYR A 17 14.61 -41.78 -24.86
C TYR A 17 15.57 -41.60 -23.67
N CYS A 18 16.88 -41.58 -23.96
CA CYS A 18 17.76 -40.61 -23.30
C CYS A 18 17.64 -39.28 -24.07
N GLY A 19 16.92 -38.31 -23.50
CA GLY A 19 16.73 -37.00 -24.14
C GLY A 19 15.55 -36.25 -23.53
N THR A 20 15.83 -35.10 -22.94
CA THR A 20 14.89 -34.19 -22.29
C THR A 20 13.77 -33.75 -23.25
N THR A 21 12.58 -34.34 -23.14
CA THR A 21 11.39 -33.84 -23.83
C THR A 21 10.16 -34.00 -22.95
N LEU A 22 9.42 -32.89 -22.81
CA LEU A 22 8.16 -32.78 -22.07
C LEU A 22 7.23 -33.96 -22.38
N LEU A 23 6.89 -34.74 -21.36
CA LEU A 23 5.85 -35.77 -21.46
C LEU A 23 4.48 -35.07 -21.38
N ARG A 24 3.87 -34.79 -22.54
CA ARG A 24 2.46 -34.38 -22.63
C ARG A 24 1.58 -35.61 -22.42
N PHE A 25 1.02 -35.77 -21.23
CA PHE A 25 -0.13 -36.65 -21.04
C PHE A 25 -1.40 -35.91 -21.46
N ILE A 26 -1.97 -36.27 -22.61
CA ILE A 26 -3.32 -35.87 -23.00
C ILE A 26 -4.28 -36.83 -22.30
N LEU A 27 -4.93 -36.38 -21.23
CA LEU A 27 -6.11 -37.05 -20.69
C LEU A 27 -7.29 -36.67 -21.60
N CYS A 28 -7.72 -37.58 -22.46
CA CYS A 28 -9.00 -37.49 -23.15
C CYS A 28 -10.10 -37.91 -22.17
N GLY A 29 -10.78 -36.93 -21.55
CA GLY A 29 -12.07 -37.17 -20.91
C GLY A 29 -13.15 -37.33 -21.98
N PHE A 30 -14.06 -38.28 -21.78
CA PHE A 30 -15.38 -38.25 -22.42
C PHE A 30 -15.99 -36.86 -22.11
N ASP A 31 -16.43 -36.15 -23.15
CA ASP A 31 -16.88 -34.75 -23.16
C ASP A 31 -15.80 -33.65 -23.18
N GLY A 32 -14.90 -33.71 -24.16
CA GLY A 32 -14.52 -32.56 -25.02
C GLY A 32 -13.95 -31.27 -24.41
N ARG A 33 -13.74 -31.14 -23.10
CA ARG A 33 -13.17 -29.93 -22.47
C ARG A 33 -11.74 -30.20 -21.99
N ARG A 34 -10.79 -29.45 -22.55
CA ARG A 34 -9.38 -29.47 -22.14
C ARG A 34 -9.24 -28.79 -20.77
N ILE A 35 -8.61 -29.48 -19.81
CA ILE A 35 -8.17 -28.90 -18.53
C ILE A 35 -6.64 -28.77 -18.61
N GLU A 36 -6.13 -27.55 -18.74
CA GLU A 36 -4.69 -27.27 -18.63
C GLU A 36 -4.32 -27.08 -17.14
N LEU A 37 -3.54 -28.00 -16.58
CA LEU A 37 -3.01 -27.89 -15.22
C LEU A 37 -1.71 -27.07 -15.22
N PHE A 38 -1.71 -25.94 -14.50
CA PHE A 38 -0.51 -25.14 -14.28
C PHE A 38 0.48 -25.87 -13.35
N LYS A 39 1.77 -25.78 -13.71
CA LYS A 39 2.90 -26.41 -13.02
C LYS A 39 3.07 -25.87 -11.58
N THR A 40 2.77 -26.70 -10.59
CA THR A 40 3.49 -26.66 -9.29
C THR A 40 3.73 -28.10 -8.80
N LYS A 41 4.90 -28.30 -8.17
CA LYS A 41 5.48 -29.60 -7.79
C LYS A 41 4.57 -30.34 -6.79
N SER A 42 3.77 -31.29 -7.25
CA SER A 42 3.09 -32.25 -6.38
C SER A 42 3.26 -33.68 -6.90
N LEU A 43 3.82 -34.54 -6.06
CA LEU A 43 4.04 -35.97 -6.28
C LEU A 43 2.68 -36.71 -6.34
N LEU A 44 2.41 -37.41 -7.44
CA LEU A 44 1.22 -38.27 -7.59
C LEU A 44 1.55 -39.70 -7.16
N ILE A 45 1.06 -40.15 -5.99
CA ILE A 45 1.09 -41.55 -5.58
C ILE A 45 -0.29 -42.16 -5.94
N LEU A 46 -0.31 -43.13 -6.86
CA LEU A 46 -1.53 -43.85 -7.26
C LEU A 46 -1.72 -45.10 -6.38
N PHE A 47 -2.78 -45.12 -5.58
CA PHE A 47 -3.30 -46.35 -4.98
C PHE A 47 -4.58 -46.78 -5.73
N PHE A 48 -4.67 -48.05 -6.10
CA PHE A 48 -5.87 -48.65 -6.70
C PHE A 48 -6.87 -49.03 -5.60
N GLY A 49 -7.89 -48.20 -5.40
CA GLY A 49 -9.03 -48.47 -4.52
C GLY A 49 -10.02 -47.31 -4.55
N VAL A 50 -11.30 -47.59 -4.74
CA VAL A 50 -12.36 -46.59 -4.93
C VAL A 50 -12.49 -45.73 -3.67
N MET A 51 -11.87 -44.55 -3.70
CA MET A 51 -12.05 -43.51 -2.69
C MET A 51 -12.17 -42.19 -3.46
N THR A 52 -13.35 -41.57 -3.40
CA THR A 52 -13.59 -40.25 -3.96
C THR A 52 -12.77 -39.23 -3.18
N PHE A 53 -11.55 -38.94 -3.66
CA PHE A 53 -10.79 -37.79 -3.19
C PHE A 53 -11.36 -36.54 -3.82
N ASN A 54 -12.11 -35.77 -3.02
CA ASN A 54 -12.33 -34.37 -3.33
C ASN A 54 -10.97 -33.67 -3.23
N LEU A 55 -10.37 -33.34 -4.37
CA LEU A 55 -9.25 -32.40 -4.40
C LEU A 55 -9.78 -31.07 -3.85
N ILE A 56 -9.42 -30.72 -2.62
CA ILE A 56 -9.52 -29.34 -2.16
C ILE A 56 -8.47 -28.59 -2.97
N SER A 57 -8.89 -28.00 -4.08
CA SER A 57 -8.11 -27.02 -4.81
C SER A 57 -7.79 -25.87 -3.85
N PHE A 58 -6.59 -25.86 -3.28
CA PHE A 58 -6.03 -24.63 -2.75
C PHE A 58 -5.64 -23.76 -3.94
N SER A 59 -6.61 -22.99 -4.45
CA SER A 59 -6.26 -21.84 -5.25
C SER A 59 -5.66 -20.83 -4.27
N SER A 60 -4.34 -20.85 -4.10
CA SER A 60 -3.63 -19.66 -3.65
C SER A 60 -3.66 -18.65 -4.80
N HIS A 61 -4.86 -18.18 -5.13
CA HIS A 61 -5.00 -17.04 -6.02
C HIS A 61 -4.42 -15.87 -5.23
N ALA A 62 -3.30 -15.32 -5.70
CA ALA A 62 -2.82 -14.05 -5.17
C ALA A 62 -3.98 -13.06 -5.30
N GLN A 63 -4.44 -12.54 -4.17
CA GLN A 63 -5.47 -11.52 -4.18
C GLN A 63 -4.83 -10.21 -4.60
N THR A 64 -5.51 -9.37 -5.37
CA THR A 64 -4.94 -8.08 -5.78
C THR A 64 -5.63 -6.94 -5.05
N VAL A 65 -4.85 -5.97 -4.59
CA VAL A 65 -5.30 -4.74 -3.96
C VAL A 65 -4.77 -3.53 -4.74
N GLN A 66 -5.48 -2.42 -4.68
CA GLN A 66 -4.97 -1.12 -5.08
C GLN A 66 -4.13 -0.55 -3.92
N VAL A 67 -3.01 0.10 -4.24
CA VAL A 67 -2.14 0.74 -3.24
C VAL A 67 -1.78 2.13 -3.74
N LEU A 68 -2.01 3.14 -2.91
CA LEU A 68 -1.42 4.46 -3.03
C LEU A 68 -0.44 4.66 -1.86
N ALA A 69 0.82 4.95 -2.17
CA ALA A 69 1.80 5.38 -1.18
C ALA A 69 2.30 6.77 -1.55
N VAL A 70 2.33 7.67 -0.56
CA VAL A 70 2.83 9.03 -0.72
C VAL A 70 3.87 9.28 0.37
N GLY A 71 5.08 9.69 -0.01
CA GLY A 71 6.15 10.03 0.95
C GLY A 71 5.83 11.30 1.74
N GLY A 72 6.54 11.54 2.84
CA GLY A 72 6.44 12.82 3.54
C GLY A 72 6.99 13.96 2.68
N GLY A 73 6.38 15.14 2.75
CA GLY A 73 6.85 16.33 2.03
C GLY A 73 8.13 16.90 2.63
N GLY A 74 8.91 17.64 1.83
CA GLY A 74 10.09 18.37 2.30
C GLY A 74 9.69 19.64 3.07
N GLY A 75 10.51 20.03 4.05
CA GLY A 75 10.37 21.30 4.74
C GLY A 75 10.80 22.49 3.87
N GLY A 76 10.18 23.65 4.08
CA GLY A 76 10.58 24.90 3.45
C GLY A 76 11.78 25.56 4.15
N ALA A 77 12.49 26.41 3.40
CA ALA A 77 13.46 27.35 3.95
C ALA A 77 13.23 28.71 3.30
N PHE A 78 14.06 29.17 2.37
CA PHE A 78 13.68 30.27 1.48
C PHE A 78 12.91 29.74 0.26
N GLY A 79 13.43 28.67 -0.34
CA GLY A 79 12.66 27.89 -1.32
C GLY A 79 11.51 27.12 -0.67
N GLY A 80 10.46 26.86 -1.45
CA GLY A 80 9.40 25.93 -1.03
C GLY A 80 9.90 24.47 -1.00
N GLY A 81 9.45 23.67 -0.04
CA GLY A 81 9.72 22.23 0.00
C GLY A 81 8.99 21.49 -1.12
N GLY A 82 9.60 20.44 -1.67
CA GLY A 82 8.99 19.55 -2.64
C GLY A 82 7.96 18.63 -1.99
N GLY A 83 6.93 18.24 -2.76
CA GLY A 83 6.02 17.18 -2.35
C GLY A 83 6.73 15.82 -2.19
N GLY A 84 6.14 14.92 -1.43
CA GLY A 84 6.58 13.52 -1.40
C GLY A 84 6.45 12.85 -2.78
N GLY A 85 7.11 11.73 -2.97
CA GLY A 85 6.89 10.87 -4.12
C GLY A 85 5.46 10.31 -4.09
N TYR A 86 4.83 10.20 -5.26
CA TYR A 86 3.51 9.60 -5.41
C TYR A 86 3.66 8.27 -6.15
N GLN A 87 3.22 7.17 -5.54
CA GLN A 87 3.26 5.85 -6.15
C GLN A 87 1.89 5.19 -6.06
N TYR A 88 1.32 4.86 -7.22
CA TYR A 88 0.02 4.18 -7.32
C TYR A 88 0.16 2.87 -8.09
N ASN A 89 -0.30 1.79 -7.49
CA ASN A 89 -0.42 0.48 -8.13
C ASN A 89 -1.88 0.03 -8.06
N SER A 90 -2.50 -0.19 -9.22
CA SER A 90 -3.91 -0.59 -9.31
C SER A 90 -4.15 -2.08 -9.08
N SER A 91 -3.10 -2.90 -9.02
CA SER A 91 -3.21 -4.37 -8.93
C SER A 91 -1.98 -4.98 -8.26
N PHE A 92 -1.73 -4.61 -7.01
CA PHE A 92 -0.66 -5.19 -6.20
C PHE A 92 -1.08 -6.55 -5.64
N ALA A 93 -0.29 -7.59 -5.90
CA ALA A 93 -0.57 -8.94 -5.42
C ALA A 93 -0.24 -9.10 -3.93
N VAL A 94 -1.18 -9.64 -3.16
CA VAL A 94 -1.03 -9.97 -1.74
C VAL A 94 -1.36 -11.44 -1.47
N THR A 95 -0.72 -11.96 -0.43
CA THR A 95 -0.89 -13.28 0.16
C THR A 95 -1.31 -13.13 1.61
N SER A 96 -1.77 -14.21 2.23
CA SER A 96 -2.09 -14.18 3.66
C SER A 96 -0.80 -14.07 4.48
N GLN A 97 -0.56 -12.87 4.99
CA GLN A 97 0.56 -12.51 5.87
C GLN A 97 0.36 -11.09 6.41
N ALA A 98 1.21 -10.72 7.36
CA ALA A 98 1.38 -9.34 7.77
C ALA A 98 2.29 -8.59 6.76
N TYR A 99 1.88 -7.39 6.38
CA TYR A 99 2.66 -6.43 5.61
C TYR A 99 2.97 -5.23 6.50
N THR A 100 4.25 -4.95 6.73
CA THR A 100 4.67 -3.70 7.38
C THR A 100 4.32 -2.52 6.48
N VAL A 101 3.69 -1.50 7.07
CA VAL A 101 3.37 -0.24 6.42
C VAL A 101 4.16 0.86 7.10
N ILE A 102 4.99 1.58 6.35
CA ILE A 102 5.72 2.75 6.83
C ILE A 102 5.05 3.98 6.24
N VAL A 103 4.69 4.93 7.09
CA VAL A 103 4.24 6.26 6.67
C VAL A 103 5.38 7.23 6.93
N GLY A 104 5.80 7.92 5.88
CA GLY A 104 6.87 8.90 5.95
C GLY A 104 6.43 10.15 6.69
N GLU A 105 7.23 10.59 7.66
CA GLU A 105 7.11 11.89 8.29
C GLU A 105 7.53 13.01 7.34
N GLY A 106 6.91 14.18 7.51
CA GLY A 106 7.30 15.39 6.80
C GLY A 106 8.63 15.96 7.34
N GLY A 107 9.38 16.61 6.46
CA GLY A 107 10.65 17.25 6.81
C GLY A 107 10.44 18.57 7.57
N SER A 108 11.29 18.84 8.56
CA SER A 108 11.23 20.11 9.29
C SER A 108 11.64 21.30 8.41
N GLY A 109 10.87 22.38 8.47
CA GLY A 109 11.26 23.66 7.89
C GLY A 109 12.39 24.33 8.68
N LYS A 110 13.05 25.32 8.06
CA LYS A 110 14.18 26.07 8.64
C LYS A 110 14.03 27.56 8.40
N ASN A 111 14.67 28.35 9.25
CA ASN A 111 14.78 29.82 9.09
C ASN A 111 15.80 30.23 8.02
N GLY A 112 16.36 29.24 7.31
CA GLY A 112 16.92 29.39 5.99
C GLY A 112 18.26 30.11 5.85
N TRP A 113 18.89 30.64 6.91
CA TRP A 113 20.13 31.42 6.73
C TRP A 113 21.34 30.58 6.29
N ASP A 114 21.48 29.35 6.80
CA ASP A 114 22.60 28.46 6.45
C ASP A 114 22.19 26.99 6.29
N VAL A 115 20.89 26.69 6.44
CA VAL A 115 20.39 25.31 6.45
C VAL A 115 19.20 25.19 5.53
N ASN A 116 19.27 24.26 4.58
CA ASN A 116 18.14 23.90 3.74
C ASN A 116 17.01 23.33 4.60
N GLY A 117 15.79 23.37 4.10
CA GLY A 117 14.72 22.56 4.63
C GLY A 117 15.14 21.09 4.69
N VAL A 118 14.61 20.35 5.66
CA VAL A 118 14.92 18.92 5.78
C VAL A 118 14.06 18.16 4.77
N ASN A 119 14.63 17.13 4.15
CA ASN A 119 13.84 16.23 3.30
C ASN A 119 12.79 15.48 4.13
N GLY A 120 11.65 15.20 3.52
CA GLY A 120 10.70 14.25 4.08
C GLY A 120 11.29 12.83 4.14
N THR A 121 10.60 11.93 4.83
CA THR A 121 10.97 10.50 4.86
C THR A 121 10.04 9.66 3.98
N ASN A 122 10.46 8.43 3.69
CA ASN A 122 9.79 7.57 2.73
C ASN A 122 8.54 6.91 3.33
N SER A 123 7.51 6.73 2.51
CA SER A 123 6.43 5.77 2.80
C SER A 123 6.67 4.47 2.06
N VAL A 124 6.39 3.33 2.70
CA VAL A 124 6.70 2.00 2.16
C VAL A 124 5.53 1.05 2.38
N PHE A 125 5.14 0.35 1.31
CA PHE A 125 4.28 -0.82 1.36
C PHE A 125 4.87 -1.94 0.52
N SER A 126 5.39 -3.00 1.17
CA SER A 126 6.08 -4.09 0.49
C SER A 126 7.20 -3.57 -0.43
N THR A 127 7.13 -3.81 -1.74
CA THR A 127 8.13 -3.33 -2.72
C THR A 127 7.84 -1.91 -3.23
N ILE A 128 6.71 -1.30 -2.87
CA ILE A 128 6.38 0.07 -3.25
C ILE A 128 7.05 1.02 -2.26
N THR A 129 7.94 1.88 -2.76
CA THR A 129 8.58 2.93 -1.98
C THR A 129 8.29 4.29 -2.59
N ALA A 130 7.60 5.14 -1.84
CA ALA A 130 7.38 6.54 -2.17
C ALA A 130 8.39 7.40 -1.42
N TYR A 131 9.30 8.06 -2.13
CA TYR A 131 10.39 8.81 -1.52
C TYR A 131 9.93 10.09 -0.83
N GLY A 132 10.62 10.53 0.21
CA GLY A 132 10.36 11.82 0.84
C GLY A 132 10.70 13.00 -0.08
N GLY A 133 9.97 14.10 0.04
CA GLY A 133 10.16 15.31 -0.75
C GLY A 133 11.44 16.05 -0.39
N GLY A 134 12.02 16.75 -1.37
CA GLY A 134 13.24 17.53 -1.20
C GLY A 134 13.00 18.82 -0.43
N GLY A 135 13.92 19.19 0.46
CA GLY A 135 13.85 20.42 1.24
C GLY A 135 14.08 21.68 0.38
N GLY A 136 13.41 22.77 0.76
CA GLY A 136 13.63 24.09 0.15
C GLY A 136 15.02 24.64 0.43
N ALA A 137 15.55 25.44 -0.49
CA ALA A 137 16.89 25.98 -0.37
C ALA A 137 17.04 27.03 0.75
N LYS A 138 18.22 27.06 1.37
CA LYS A 138 18.70 28.15 2.24
C LYS A 138 19.04 29.41 1.46
N TYR A 139 18.99 30.56 2.12
CA TYR A 139 19.68 31.78 1.71
C TYR A 139 21.19 31.50 1.57
N PRO A 140 21.80 31.87 0.44
CA PRO A 140 23.24 31.71 0.27
C PRO A 140 23.99 32.91 0.88
N ASN A 141 24.92 32.65 1.80
CA ASN A 141 25.96 33.62 2.12
C ASN A 141 26.93 33.79 0.91
N ALA A 142 27.71 34.87 0.86
CA ALA A 142 28.61 35.16 -0.26
C ALA A 142 29.57 33.98 -0.54
N GLY A 143 29.47 33.38 -1.74
CA GLY A 143 30.29 32.24 -2.18
C GLY A 143 29.64 30.85 -2.11
N TYR A 144 28.35 30.73 -1.73
CA TYR A 144 27.67 29.44 -1.55
C TYR A 144 26.49 29.17 -2.49
N THR A 145 26.14 27.89 -2.68
CA THR A 145 25.04 27.42 -3.54
C THR A 145 23.68 27.50 -2.84
N GLY A 146 22.72 28.22 -3.43
CA GLY A 146 21.33 28.35 -2.96
C GLY A 146 20.34 27.40 -3.64
N ASN A 147 20.79 26.22 -4.08
CA ASN A 147 19.95 25.26 -4.81
C ASN A 147 19.00 24.49 -3.88
N GLY A 148 17.82 24.17 -4.40
CA GLY A 148 16.87 23.28 -3.74
C GLY A 148 17.44 21.87 -3.58
N VAL A 149 16.92 21.10 -2.63
CA VAL A 149 17.38 19.72 -2.39
C VAL A 149 16.55 18.75 -3.23
N ASP A 150 17.21 17.71 -3.74
CA ASP A 150 16.56 16.62 -4.48
C ASP A 150 15.70 15.76 -3.54
N GLY A 151 14.67 15.12 -4.10
CA GLY A 151 13.80 14.19 -3.37
C GLY A 151 12.84 13.44 -4.29
N GLY A 152 11.75 12.93 -3.71
CA GLY A 152 10.62 12.39 -4.47
C GLY A 152 10.12 13.43 -5.48
N CYS A 153 9.75 14.62 -4.99
CA CYS A 153 9.72 15.85 -5.78
C CYS A 153 10.80 16.81 -5.26
N GLY A 154 11.34 17.67 -6.14
CA GLY A 154 12.46 18.54 -5.80
C GLY A 154 12.06 19.81 -5.04
N GLY A 155 12.89 20.28 -4.11
CA GLY A 155 12.69 21.55 -3.42
C GLY A 155 12.98 22.76 -4.31
N GLY A 156 12.39 23.91 -4.00
CA GLY A 156 12.60 25.17 -4.72
C GLY A 156 13.95 25.81 -4.43
N GLY A 157 14.47 26.55 -5.42
CA GLY A 157 15.68 27.36 -5.28
C GLY A 157 15.47 28.56 -4.35
N SER A 158 16.58 29.06 -3.79
CA SER A 158 16.55 30.15 -2.80
C SER A 158 16.18 31.50 -3.41
N CYS A 159 16.00 32.53 -2.58
CA CYS A 159 15.99 33.90 -3.08
C CYS A 159 17.42 34.45 -3.24
N GLN A 160 17.60 35.47 -4.09
CA GLN A 160 18.92 35.95 -4.47
C GLN A 160 19.48 37.05 -3.55
N HIS A 161 20.79 36.97 -3.22
CA HIS A 161 21.58 38.06 -2.63
C HIS A 161 22.65 38.61 -3.59
N ASN A 162 23.28 37.76 -4.43
CA ASN A 162 24.31 38.13 -5.41
C ASN A 162 24.11 37.39 -6.74
N GLU A 163 24.77 37.82 -7.82
CA GLU A 163 24.70 37.25 -9.18
C GLU A 163 24.70 35.70 -9.17
N GLY A 164 23.66 35.07 -9.71
CA GLY A 164 23.56 33.61 -9.79
C GLY A 164 22.14 33.08 -10.00
N THR A 165 22.01 32.01 -10.78
CA THR A 165 20.78 31.22 -10.91
C THR A 165 20.82 30.09 -9.90
N PHE A 166 19.85 30.08 -9.00
CA PHE A 166 19.65 29.00 -8.05
C PHE A 166 18.53 28.10 -8.54
N THR A 167 18.91 26.88 -8.89
CA THR A 167 17.97 25.90 -9.43
C THR A 167 17.19 25.23 -8.31
N GLY A 168 15.96 24.80 -8.61
CA GLY A 168 15.30 23.81 -7.77
C GLY A 168 16.05 22.47 -7.79
N GLY A 169 15.79 21.65 -6.78
CA GLY A 169 16.23 20.26 -6.74
C GLY A 169 15.46 19.42 -7.77
N ALA A 170 16.00 18.25 -8.08
CA ALA A 170 15.42 17.27 -8.95
C ALA A 170 14.32 16.44 -8.24
N GLY A 171 13.24 16.14 -8.97
CA GLY A 171 12.23 15.17 -8.56
C GLY A 171 12.51 13.79 -9.17
N SER A 172 12.80 12.81 -8.34
CA SER A 172 13.06 11.42 -8.79
C SER A 172 11.80 10.60 -9.06
N GLN A 173 10.67 11.00 -8.47
CA GLN A 173 9.35 10.36 -8.56
C GLN A 173 8.22 11.37 -8.86
N GLY A 174 8.60 12.57 -9.27
CA GLY A 174 7.71 13.70 -9.51
C GLY A 174 8.49 14.76 -10.28
N TYR A 175 8.14 16.03 -10.10
CA TYR A 175 8.78 17.12 -10.84
C TYR A 175 9.79 17.89 -10.00
N ASN A 176 10.65 18.62 -10.70
CA ASN A 176 11.68 19.48 -10.12
C ASN A 176 11.07 20.70 -9.42
N GLY A 177 11.82 21.29 -8.51
CA GLY A 177 11.52 22.62 -7.97
C GLY A 177 11.79 23.73 -9.00
N GLY A 178 11.17 24.88 -8.76
CA GLY A 178 11.37 26.09 -9.54
C GLY A 178 12.64 26.83 -9.15
N THR A 179 13.10 27.69 -10.05
CA THR A 179 14.27 28.55 -9.86
C THR A 179 13.91 29.88 -9.21
N ASN A 180 14.92 30.56 -8.68
CA ASN A 180 14.82 31.93 -8.18
C ASN A 180 14.45 32.95 -9.27
N GLY A 181 13.99 34.13 -8.83
CA GLY A 181 13.71 35.29 -9.69
C GLY A 181 14.89 36.25 -9.78
N GLY A 182 14.79 37.24 -10.68
CA GLY A 182 15.88 38.14 -11.06
C GLY A 182 16.53 38.94 -9.93
N TYR A 183 17.76 39.38 -10.21
CA TYR A 183 18.76 39.93 -9.30
C TYR A 183 18.35 41.15 -8.47
N ARG A 184 18.74 41.13 -7.19
CA ARG A 184 18.92 42.30 -6.32
C ARG A 184 20.21 43.03 -6.71
N GLY A 185 20.10 43.99 -7.64
CA GLY A 185 21.16 44.98 -7.84
C GLY A 185 21.54 45.66 -6.53
N ILE A 186 22.83 45.70 -6.20
CA ILE A 186 23.35 46.50 -5.08
C ILE A 186 22.91 47.97 -5.19
N ASP A 187 22.67 48.43 -6.43
CA ASP A 187 22.19 49.78 -6.76
C ASP A 187 20.66 49.90 -6.90
N ASN A 188 19.90 48.81 -6.69
CA ASN A 188 18.44 48.79 -6.85
C ASN A 188 17.73 48.35 -5.55
N PRO A 189 17.49 49.27 -4.60
CA PRO A 189 16.89 48.97 -3.30
C PRO A 189 15.44 48.47 -3.36
N VAL A 190 14.79 48.42 -4.54
CA VAL A 190 13.42 47.90 -4.72
C VAL A 190 13.34 46.50 -5.33
N ALA A 191 14.45 45.93 -5.84
CA ALA A 191 14.43 44.54 -6.29
C ALA A 191 14.29 43.60 -5.08
N GLN A 192 13.32 42.68 -5.06
CA GLN A 192 13.11 41.76 -3.94
C GLN A 192 13.69 40.40 -4.30
N GLY A 193 14.46 39.81 -3.39
CA GLY A 193 14.84 38.41 -3.54
C GLY A 193 13.58 37.57 -3.48
N VAL A 194 13.29 36.80 -4.53
CA VAL A 194 12.15 35.87 -4.56
C VAL A 194 12.62 34.47 -4.89
N ALA A 195 12.05 33.50 -4.19
CA ALA A 195 12.44 32.10 -4.27
C ALA A 195 11.55 31.30 -5.21
N GLY A 196 12.06 30.14 -5.66
CA GLY A 196 11.29 29.18 -6.44
C GLY A 196 10.36 28.34 -5.57
N GLY A 197 9.24 27.89 -6.15
CA GLY A 197 8.35 26.93 -5.50
C GLY A 197 8.90 25.51 -5.57
N GLY A 198 8.51 24.65 -4.63
CA GLY A 198 8.82 23.23 -4.67
C GLY A 198 8.03 22.49 -5.76
N GLY A 199 8.61 21.44 -6.32
CA GLY A 199 7.93 20.55 -7.26
C GLY A 199 6.83 19.75 -6.59
N GLY A 200 5.74 19.51 -7.32
CA GLY A 200 4.71 18.55 -6.93
C GLY A 200 4.82 17.27 -7.76
N ALA A 201 4.01 16.27 -7.41
CA ALA A 201 3.95 15.02 -8.18
C ALA A 201 3.31 15.20 -9.57
N GLY A 202 2.51 16.25 -9.77
CA GLY A 202 1.74 16.50 -11.00
C GLY A 202 2.25 17.66 -11.85
N ALA A 203 3.07 18.56 -11.30
CA ALA A 203 3.67 19.66 -12.04
C ALA A 203 4.98 20.16 -11.40
N VAL A 204 5.82 20.77 -12.24
CA VAL A 204 7.02 21.50 -11.81
C VAL A 204 6.67 22.63 -10.83
N GLY A 205 7.56 22.90 -9.90
CA GLY A 205 7.49 24.12 -9.08
C GLY A 205 7.61 25.35 -9.96
N GLY A 206 6.81 26.37 -9.69
CA GLY A 206 6.88 27.63 -10.39
C GLY A 206 8.25 28.28 -10.17
N ASN A 207 8.86 28.74 -11.26
CA ASN A 207 9.96 29.69 -11.15
C ASN A 207 9.39 31.01 -10.62
N ALA A 208 10.19 31.77 -9.88
CA ALA A 208 9.84 33.15 -9.64
C ALA A 208 9.90 33.94 -10.96
N THR A 209 8.84 34.70 -11.24
CA THR A 209 8.59 35.31 -12.56
C THR A 209 8.97 36.79 -12.64
N SER A 210 9.26 37.41 -11.50
CA SER A 210 9.66 38.82 -11.38
C SER A 210 10.59 39.01 -10.19
N THR A 211 10.85 40.26 -9.81
CA THR A 211 11.56 40.63 -8.58
C THR A 211 10.62 40.84 -7.40
N SER A 212 9.37 40.38 -7.43
CA SER A 212 8.38 40.58 -6.34
C SER A 212 7.31 39.50 -6.24
N VAL A 213 7.26 38.57 -7.19
CA VAL A 213 6.32 37.44 -7.20
C VAL A 213 7.14 36.15 -7.14
N ALA A 214 6.99 35.43 -6.04
CA ALA A 214 7.67 34.17 -5.83
C ALA A 214 7.00 33.02 -6.60
N GLY A 215 7.74 31.93 -6.77
CA GLY A 215 7.26 30.75 -7.46
C GLY A 215 6.20 29.99 -6.67
N ASN A 216 5.07 29.67 -7.30
CA ASN A 216 4.06 28.80 -6.71
C ASN A 216 4.57 27.35 -6.62
N GLY A 217 4.07 26.59 -5.64
CA GLY A 217 4.32 25.16 -5.57
C GLY A 217 3.66 24.41 -6.73
N GLY A 218 4.34 23.37 -7.21
CA GLY A 218 3.80 22.48 -8.24
C GLY A 218 2.61 21.68 -7.70
N ASN A 219 1.57 21.52 -8.50
CA ASN A 219 0.42 20.72 -8.12
C ASN A 219 0.80 19.24 -7.96
N GLY A 220 0.16 18.58 -7.01
CA GLY A 220 0.17 17.14 -6.82
C GLY A 220 -0.69 16.38 -7.83
N LEU A 221 -0.81 15.08 -7.64
CA LEU A 221 -1.68 14.21 -8.45
C LEU A 221 -2.96 13.84 -7.70
N SER A 222 -4.06 13.79 -8.43
CA SER A 222 -5.36 13.35 -7.91
C SER A 222 -5.46 11.81 -7.89
N ASN A 223 -6.10 11.25 -6.87
CA ASN A 223 -6.52 9.86 -6.83
C ASN A 223 -7.87 9.71 -6.12
N SER A 224 -8.69 8.75 -6.55
CA SER A 224 -9.99 8.44 -5.94
C SER A 224 -10.00 7.20 -5.06
N ILE A 225 -8.84 6.63 -4.70
CA ILE A 225 -8.69 5.39 -3.93
C ILE A 225 -9.40 5.45 -2.56
N SER A 226 -9.53 6.63 -1.97
CA SER A 226 -10.24 6.86 -0.70
C SER A 226 -11.77 6.96 -0.85
N GLY A 227 -12.29 6.83 -2.09
CA GLY A 227 -13.71 6.94 -2.42
C GLY A 227 -14.12 8.28 -3.02
N THR A 228 -13.28 9.31 -2.92
CA THR A 228 -13.45 10.62 -3.57
C THR A 228 -12.12 11.11 -4.14
N SER A 229 -12.18 11.96 -5.16
CA SER A 229 -10.98 12.54 -5.77
C SER A 229 -10.27 13.49 -4.78
N VAL A 230 -9.05 13.13 -4.38
CA VAL A 230 -8.19 13.91 -3.49
C VAL A 230 -6.83 14.10 -4.15
N TYR A 231 -6.25 15.29 -4.02
CA TYR A 231 -4.89 15.56 -4.47
C TYR A 231 -3.87 15.20 -3.39
N TYR A 232 -2.71 14.69 -3.82
CA TYR A 232 -1.60 14.31 -2.95
C TYR A 232 -0.27 14.81 -3.53
N ALA A 233 0.71 15.08 -2.66
CA ALA A 233 2.07 15.49 -2.99
C ALA A 233 2.15 16.82 -3.77
N GLY A 234 1.45 17.86 -3.28
CA GLY A 234 1.65 19.23 -3.75
C GLY A 234 2.94 19.85 -3.21
N GLY A 235 3.67 20.61 -4.02
CA GLY A 235 4.85 21.36 -3.59
C GLY A 235 4.49 22.63 -2.81
N GLY A 236 5.39 23.11 -1.97
CA GLY A 236 5.25 24.38 -1.25
C GLY A 236 5.60 25.60 -2.09
N GLY A 237 5.01 26.76 -1.79
CA GLY A 237 5.34 28.03 -2.44
C GLY A 237 6.67 28.63 -1.95
N GLY A 238 7.37 29.33 -2.83
CA GLY A 238 8.58 30.08 -2.50
C GLY A 238 8.28 31.35 -1.70
N CYS A 239 9.24 31.80 -0.90
CA CYS A 239 9.11 33.05 -0.14
C CYS A 239 9.40 34.30 -0.98
N VAL A 240 9.04 35.45 -0.41
CA VAL A 240 9.61 36.76 -0.78
C VAL A 240 10.52 37.23 0.35
N TYR A 241 11.65 37.85 0.02
CA TYR A 241 12.64 38.27 1.02
C TYR A 241 12.12 39.40 1.94
N GLU A 242 11.57 40.50 1.41
CA GLU A 242 10.95 41.57 2.24
C GLU A 242 9.48 41.81 1.94
N VAL A 243 9.12 42.33 0.75
CA VAL A 243 7.76 42.74 0.38
C VAL A 243 7.40 42.22 -1.00
N GLY A 244 6.23 41.61 -1.17
CA GLY A 244 5.75 41.10 -2.45
C GLY A 244 4.66 40.06 -2.28
N THR A 245 4.43 39.25 -3.31
CA THR A 245 3.45 38.16 -3.28
C THR A 245 4.17 36.82 -3.13
N PRO A 246 4.09 36.18 -1.96
CA PRO A 246 4.62 34.83 -1.78
C PRO A 246 3.91 33.82 -2.68
N GLY A 247 4.62 32.75 -3.02
CA GLY A 247 4.06 31.69 -3.83
C GLY A 247 2.97 30.95 -3.07
N THR A 248 1.88 30.60 -3.75
CA THR A 248 0.88 29.70 -3.18
C THR A 248 1.38 28.26 -3.20
N GLY A 249 0.99 27.45 -2.23
CA GLY A 249 1.21 26.01 -2.27
C GLY A 249 0.41 25.34 -3.40
N GLY A 250 0.93 24.24 -3.92
CA GLY A 250 0.25 23.44 -4.94
C GLY A 250 -0.88 22.60 -4.35
N ASN A 251 -1.87 22.26 -5.19
CA ASN A 251 -2.92 21.31 -4.85
C ASN A 251 -2.31 20.00 -4.35
N GLY A 252 -2.92 19.38 -3.33
CA GLY A 252 -2.33 18.24 -2.64
C GLY A 252 -1.52 18.62 -1.41
N GLY A 253 -1.91 19.74 -0.78
CA GLY A 253 -1.50 20.09 0.57
C GLY A 253 -0.21 20.92 0.65
N GLY A 254 0.27 21.53 -0.43
CA GLY A 254 1.43 22.42 -0.36
C GLY A 254 1.17 23.63 0.53
N GLY A 255 2.17 24.02 1.32
CA GLY A 255 2.13 25.24 2.13
C GLY A 255 2.45 26.50 1.31
N ASN A 256 1.78 27.61 1.61
CA ASN A 256 2.10 28.92 1.02
C ASN A 256 3.44 29.44 1.55
N GLY A 257 4.19 30.13 0.69
CA GLY A 257 5.38 30.88 1.10
C GLY A 257 5.04 32.08 2.00
N GLY A 258 6.06 32.57 2.67
CA GLY A 258 6.02 33.69 3.61
C GLY A 258 6.85 34.88 3.14
N HIS A 259 6.97 35.86 4.03
CA HIS A 259 7.80 37.06 3.87
C HIS A 259 8.17 37.61 5.27
N THR A 260 8.80 38.79 5.35
CA THR A 260 9.29 39.42 6.60
C THR A 260 8.38 39.41 7.84
N THR A 261 7.06 39.32 7.69
CA THR A 261 6.11 39.31 8.82
C THR A 261 5.22 38.07 8.82
N LEU A 262 5.56 37.06 8.02
CA LEU A 262 4.73 35.88 7.81
C LEU A 262 5.61 34.65 7.61
N ASP A 263 5.51 33.69 8.53
CA ASP A 263 6.13 32.38 8.36
C ASP A 263 5.58 31.63 7.14
N GLY A 264 6.40 30.72 6.61
CA GLY A 264 5.93 29.77 5.61
C GLY A 264 4.89 28.84 6.22
N THR A 265 3.79 28.61 5.51
CA THR A 265 2.76 27.68 5.98
C THR A 265 3.27 26.24 5.85
N SER A 266 2.96 25.39 6.83
CA SER A 266 3.30 23.97 6.75
C SER A 266 2.46 23.25 5.70
N GLY A 267 3.02 22.21 5.10
CA GLY A 267 2.28 21.28 4.26
C GLY A 267 1.19 20.58 5.08
N THR A 268 0.08 20.25 4.42
CA THR A 268 -1.05 19.56 5.05
C THR A 268 -0.66 18.14 5.42
N ALA A 269 -0.86 17.75 6.67
CA ALA A 269 -0.58 16.38 7.12
C ALA A 269 -1.36 15.34 6.31
N ASN A 270 -0.77 14.16 6.14
CA ASN A 270 -1.33 13.00 5.42
C ASN A 270 -1.60 13.24 3.93
N THR A 271 -0.90 14.21 3.34
CA THR A 271 -0.96 14.47 1.90
C THR A 271 0.40 14.36 1.22
N GLY A 272 1.49 14.31 1.99
CA GLY A 272 2.86 14.45 1.48
C GLY A 272 3.16 15.85 0.92
N GLY A 273 2.37 16.87 1.25
CA GLY A 273 2.57 18.24 0.75
C GLY A 273 3.85 18.88 1.28
N GLY A 274 4.56 19.64 0.45
CA GLY A 274 5.76 20.38 0.86
C GLY A 274 5.45 21.65 1.66
N GLY A 275 6.34 22.04 2.58
CA GLY A 275 6.21 23.28 3.34
C GLY A 275 6.59 24.54 2.54
N GLY A 276 5.94 25.68 2.80
CA GLY A 276 6.29 26.95 2.16
C GLY A 276 7.57 27.58 2.70
N GLY A 277 8.24 28.42 1.92
CA GLY A 277 9.43 29.15 2.39
C GLY A 277 9.10 30.29 3.37
N GLY A 278 9.98 30.65 4.30
CA GLY A 278 9.77 31.66 5.35
C GLY A 278 10.13 33.11 4.98
N GLY A 279 11.20 33.36 4.21
CA GLY A 279 11.66 34.73 3.96
C GLY A 279 12.56 35.28 5.08
N ASN A 280 12.90 36.57 5.06
CA ASN A 280 13.93 37.16 5.93
C ASN A 280 13.57 37.03 7.43
N GLY A 281 14.31 36.19 8.15
CA GLY A 281 14.18 35.99 9.59
C GLY A 281 13.02 35.06 10.02
N GLN A 282 12.21 34.59 9.09
CA GLN A 282 11.03 33.77 9.37
C GLN A 282 11.27 32.28 9.10
N LEU A 283 10.49 31.43 9.74
CA LEU A 283 10.60 29.98 9.63
C LEU A 283 9.88 29.49 8.37
N GLY A 284 10.54 28.65 7.58
CA GLY A 284 9.85 27.87 6.55
C GLY A 284 8.91 26.84 7.17
N GLY A 285 7.80 26.55 6.51
CA GLY A 285 6.84 25.56 6.97
C GLY A 285 7.41 24.14 6.98
N ASN A 286 6.92 23.29 7.87
CA ASN A 286 7.23 21.86 7.84
C ASN A 286 6.54 21.20 6.64
N GLY A 287 7.12 20.13 6.10
CA GLY A 287 6.42 19.25 5.17
C GLY A 287 5.29 18.49 5.89
N GLY A 288 4.23 18.17 5.16
CA GLY A 288 3.18 17.29 5.63
C GLY A 288 3.63 15.84 5.64
N SER A 289 3.14 15.05 6.61
CA SER A 289 3.32 13.60 6.61
C SER A 289 2.74 12.97 5.33
N GLY A 290 3.33 11.85 4.94
CA GLY A 290 2.86 10.98 3.88
C GLY A 290 1.60 10.22 4.28
N ILE A 291 1.18 9.31 3.41
CA ILE A 291 0.00 8.45 3.63
C ILE A 291 0.14 7.16 2.82
N VAL A 292 -0.40 6.07 3.34
CA VAL A 292 -0.58 4.83 2.57
C VAL A 292 -2.05 4.43 2.60
N ILE A 293 -2.63 4.20 1.43
CA ILE A 293 -4.03 3.77 1.26
C ILE A 293 -4.05 2.47 0.48
N ILE A 294 -4.76 1.47 0.99
CA ILE A 294 -4.93 0.16 0.37
C ILE A 294 -6.43 -0.07 0.17
N ALA A 295 -6.86 -0.41 -1.04
CA ALA A 295 -8.27 -0.62 -1.35
C ALA A 295 -8.51 -1.89 -2.17
N TYR A 296 -9.65 -2.53 -1.96
CA TYR A 296 -10.04 -3.74 -2.68
C TYR A 296 -11.56 -3.95 -2.65
N PRO A 297 -12.15 -4.71 -3.59
CA PRO A 297 -13.58 -4.98 -3.59
C PRO A 297 -14.04 -5.60 -2.27
N THR A 298 -15.09 -5.04 -1.68
CA THR A 298 -15.62 -5.53 -0.40
C THR A 298 -15.98 -7.01 -0.49
N GLY A 299 -15.45 -7.80 0.45
CA GLY A 299 -15.65 -9.25 0.51
C GLY A 299 -14.69 -10.09 -0.33
N ALA A 300 -13.85 -9.50 -1.19
CA ALA A 300 -12.79 -10.24 -1.88
C ALA A 300 -11.74 -10.77 -0.88
N LEU A 301 -11.40 -9.94 0.10
CA LEU A 301 -10.30 -10.08 1.03
C LEU A 301 -10.76 -9.77 2.45
N SER A 302 -10.22 -10.48 3.44
CA SER A 302 -10.33 -10.14 4.85
C SER A 302 -8.98 -9.64 5.36
N ALA A 303 -8.91 -8.39 5.81
CA ALA A 303 -7.69 -7.81 6.34
C ALA A 303 -7.97 -6.88 7.53
N THR A 304 -6.94 -6.60 8.32
CA THR A 304 -6.96 -5.61 9.40
C THR A 304 -5.80 -4.62 9.26
N GLY A 305 -5.85 -3.53 10.04
CA GLY A 305 -4.81 -2.49 10.06
C GLY A 305 -5.28 -1.17 9.46
N GLY A 306 -4.75 -0.06 9.98
CA GLY A 306 -5.17 1.28 9.60
C GLY A 306 -6.62 1.60 9.99
N THR A 307 -7.11 2.75 9.53
CA THR A 307 -8.53 3.09 9.61
C THR A 307 -9.26 2.42 8.44
N ILE A 308 -10.28 1.61 8.76
CA ILE A 308 -11.04 0.85 7.76
C ILE A 308 -12.35 1.57 7.46
N THR A 309 -12.60 1.86 6.19
CA THR A 309 -13.87 2.42 5.69
C THR A 309 -14.35 1.64 4.46
N THR A 310 -15.56 1.94 3.98
CA THR A 310 -16.09 1.40 2.74
C THR A 310 -16.64 2.51 1.86
N SER A 311 -16.30 2.50 0.57
CA SER A 311 -16.84 3.43 -0.42
C SER A 311 -16.81 2.81 -1.82
N GLY A 312 -17.81 3.11 -2.64
CA GLY A 312 -17.85 2.66 -4.05
C GLY A 312 -17.76 1.13 -4.25
N GLY A 313 -18.19 0.34 -3.26
CA GLY A 313 -18.06 -1.12 -3.29
C GLY A 313 -16.70 -1.67 -2.85
N ASN A 314 -15.76 -0.82 -2.42
CA ASN A 314 -14.45 -1.21 -1.92
C ASN A 314 -14.37 -1.10 -0.40
N THR A 315 -13.58 -1.97 0.22
CA THR A 315 -13.02 -1.81 1.56
C THR A 315 -11.69 -1.07 1.44
N ILE A 316 -11.50 -0.05 2.26
CA ILE A 316 -10.37 0.89 2.18
C ILE A 316 -9.68 0.94 3.54
N HIS A 317 -8.37 0.71 3.55
CA HIS A 317 -7.49 0.83 4.70
C HIS A 317 -6.60 2.05 4.53
N THR A 318 -6.70 3.00 5.46
CA THR A 318 -5.90 4.23 5.44
C THR A 318 -4.91 4.23 6.61
N PHE A 319 -3.64 4.44 6.30
CA PHE A 319 -2.54 4.58 7.27
C PHE A 319 -2.02 6.01 7.23
N THR A 320 -2.29 6.77 8.29
CA THR A 320 -1.72 8.10 8.56
C THR A 320 -0.53 8.05 9.52
N SER A 321 -0.24 6.87 10.06
CA SER A 321 0.95 6.53 10.83
C SER A 321 1.39 5.11 10.49
N SER A 322 2.66 4.79 10.76
CA SER A 322 3.22 3.46 10.50
C SER A 322 2.48 2.37 11.26
N GLY A 323 2.33 1.20 10.65
CA GLY A 323 1.54 0.10 11.19
C GLY A 323 1.70 -1.20 10.42
N THR A 324 0.70 -2.05 10.50
CA THR A 324 0.69 -3.35 9.81
C THR A 324 -0.64 -3.55 9.11
N PHE A 325 -0.59 -3.90 7.83
CA PHE A 325 -1.72 -4.40 7.07
C PHE A 325 -1.69 -5.92 7.10
N ASN A 326 -2.63 -6.53 7.82
CA ASN A 326 -2.63 -7.97 8.06
C ASN A 326 -3.66 -8.66 7.19
N VAL A 327 -3.22 -9.34 6.13
CA VAL A 327 -4.09 -10.11 5.24
C VAL A 327 -4.39 -11.46 5.87
N LEU A 328 -5.64 -11.65 6.24
CA LEU A 328 -6.13 -12.89 6.77
C LEU A 328 -6.35 -13.88 5.63
N PRO A 329 -6.18 -15.18 5.89
CA PRO A 329 -6.51 -16.20 4.90
C PRO A 329 -8.00 -16.13 4.57
N ALA A 330 -8.34 -16.45 3.33
CA ALA A 330 -9.73 -16.50 2.88
C ALA A 330 -10.58 -17.35 3.85
N PRO A 331 -11.89 -17.07 4.01
CA PRO A 331 -12.74 -17.88 4.86
C PRO A 331 -12.73 -19.35 4.42
N ALA A 332 -12.82 -20.29 5.36
CA ALA A 332 -13.09 -21.68 5.01
C ALA A 332 -14.59 -21.86 4.84
N THR A 333 -15.02 -22.21 3.63
CA THR A 333 -16.44 -22.48 3.35
C THR A 333 -16.77 -23.92 3.74
N VAL A 334 -17.71 -24.07 4.66
CA VAL A 334 -18.37 -25.34 5.00
C VAL A 334 -19.67 -25.39 4.20
N ASP A 335 -19.71 -26.26 3.19
CA ASP A 335 -20.87 -26.41 2.30
C ASP A 335 -21.62 -27.70 2.63
N TRP A 336 -22.74 -27.59 3.32
CA TRP A 336 -23.47 -28.73 3.85
C TRP A 336 -24.14 -29.62 2.78
N ASN A 337 -24.16 -29.21 1.51
CA ASN A 337 -24.53 -30.12 0.43
C ASN A 337 -23.47 -31.20 0.16
N LYS A 338 -22.21 -30.95 0.54
CA LYS A 338 -21.12 -31.93 0.35
C LYS A 338 -21.20 -33.09 1.33
N SER A 339 -21.55 -32.80 2.58
CA SER A 339 -21.72 -33.79 3.64
C SER A 339 -22.26 -33.09 4.89
N ASN A 340 -23.07 -33.81 5.68
CA ASN A 340 -23.48 -33.36 7.00
C ASN A 340 -22.33 -33.39 8.03
N VAL A 341 -21.24 -34.09 7.71
CA VAL A 341 -19.99 -34.12 8.49
C VAL A 341 -18.86 -33.59 7.62
N GLN A 342 -18.21 -32.53 8.06
CA GLN A 342 -17.06 -31.95 7.36
C GLN A 342 -15.86 -31.84 8.28
N GLU A 343 -14.68 -31.89 7.67
CA GLU A 343 -13.40 -31.76 8.37
C GLU A 343 -12.61 -30.60 7.76
N ILE A 344 -12.03 -29.76 8.61
CA ILE A 344 -11.14 -28.67 8.21
C ILE A 344 -9.89 -28.73 9.07
N THR A 345 -8.72 -28.79 8.42
CA THR A 345 -7.43 -28.57 9.08
C THR A 345 -7.00 -27.12 8.95
N LEU A 346 -6.72 -26.48 10.08
CA LEU A 346 -6.24 -25.10 10.18
C LEU A 346 -4.73 -25.06 9.95
N THR A 347 -4.30 -24.16 9.06
CA THR A 347 -2.89 -23.85 8.80
C THR A 347 -2.55 -22.39 9.09
N ALA A 348 -3.55 -21.61 9.55
CA ALA A 348 -3.51 -20.20 9.90
C ALA A 348 -4.81 -19.86 10.64
N ASN A 349 -4.86 -18.70 11.32
CA ASN A 349 -6.12 -18.18 11.88
C ASN A 349 -7.14 -17.99 10.77
N ARG A 350 -8.36 -18.54 10.87
CA ARG A 350 -9.35 -18.51 9.78
C ARG A 350 -10.73 -18.09 10.23
N SER A 351 -11.45 -17.41 9.36
CA SER A 351 -12.91 -17.25 9.48
C SER A 351 -13.62 -18.42 8.79
N PHE A 352 -14.80 -18.81 9.27
CA PHE A 352 -15.65 -19.79 8.60
C PHE A 352 -16.90 -19.16 7.98
N THR A 353 -17.38 -19.76 6.89
CA THR A 353 -18.67 -19.43 6.28
C THR A 353 -19.44 -20.74 6.08
N PHE A 354 -20.66 -20.81 6.61
CA PHE A 354 -21.51 -21.99 6.47
C PHE A 354 -22.57 -21.72 5.40
N THR A 355 -22.77 -22.69 4.51
CA THR A 355 -23.70 -22.55 3.37
C THR A 355 -24.53 -23.82 3.20
N ASN A 356 -25.69 -23.66 2.57
CA ASN A 356 -26.58 -24.77 2.20
C ASN A 356 -27.11 -25.60 3.39
N GLY A 357 -27.26 -24.98 4.57
CA GLY A 357 -27.99 -25.58 5.69
C GLY A 357 -29.45 -25.83 5.31
N LYS A 358 -29.97 -27.01 5.65
CA LYS A 358 -31.37 -27.40 5.45
C LYS A 358 -32.07 -27.38 6.80
N SER A 359 -33.25 -26.75 6.88
CA SER A 359 -34.00 -26.64 8.14
C SER A 359 -34.25 -28.04 8.73
N GLY A 360 -34.01 -28.18 10.04
CA GLY A 360 -34.02 -29.46 10.77
C GLY A 360 -32.75 -30.29 10.59
N GLY A 361 -31.79 -29.85 9.78
CA GLY A 361 -30.53 -30.54 9.53
C GLY A 361 -29.60 -30.54 10.75
N VAL A 362 -29.00 -31.68 11.02
CA VAL A 362 -27.97 -31.84 12.05
C VAL A 362 -26.61 -31.99 11.38
N TYR A 363 -25.67 -31.17 11.80
CA TYR A 363 -24.36 -31.01 11.18
C TYR A 363 -23.24 -31.23 12.18
N SER A 364 -22.10 -31.72 11.72
CA SER A 364 -20.89 -31.89 12.51
C SER A 364 -19.69 -31.34 11.76
N LEU A 365 -18.92 -30.47 12.41
CA LEU A 365 -17.68 -29.91 11.89
C LEU A 365 -16.52 -30.37 12.78
N LEU A 366 -15.60 -31.12 12.21
CA LEU A 366 -14.33 -31.47 12.83
C LEU A 366 -13.27 -30.45 12.42
N VAL A 367 -12.81 -29.64 13.38
CA VAL A 367 -11.74 -28.66 13.20
C VAL A 367 -10.46 -29.24 13.78
N LYS A 368 -9.38 -29.26 13.00
CA LYS A 368 -8.07 -29.78 13.42
C LYS A 368 -7.02 -28.68 13.35
N GLN A 369 -6.14 -28.59 14.34
CA GLN A 369 -4.88 -27.87 14.21
C GLN A 369 -3.91 -28.70 13.36
N ASN A 370 -3.00 -28.05 12.61
CA ASN A 370 -1.89 -28.77 11.99
C ASN A 370 -0.80 -29.11 13.04
N SER A 371 0.36 -29.60 12.57
CA SER A 371 1.51 -29.92 13.42
C SER A 371 2.13 -28.73 14.17
N THR A 372 1.80 -27.49 13.82
CA THR A 372 2.25 -26.27 14.50
C THR A 372 1.29 -25.85 15.61
N GLY A 373 -0.01 -25.86 15.33
CA GLY A 373 -1.03 -25.29 16.21
C GLY A 373 -0.95 -23.76 16.31
N GLY A 374 -1.65 -23.20 17.29
CA GLY A 374 -1.74 -21.77 17.58
C GLY A 374 -2.88 -21.06 16.85
N TYR A 375 -3.68 -21.75 16.04
CA TYR A 375 -4.64 -21.07 15.17
C TYR A 375 -6.01 -20.87 15.81
N THR A 376 -6.55 -19.66 15.65
CA THR A 376 -7.89 -19.31 16.11
C THR A 376 -8.92 -19.36 14.97
N VAL A 377 -10.20 -19.51 15.33
CA VAL A 377 -11.32 -19.50 14.39
C VAL A 377 -12.23 -18.32 14.68
N THR A 378 -12.56 -17.55 13.65
CA THR A 378 -13.62 -16.55 13.67
C THR A 378 -14.91 -17.19 13.12
N TRP A 379 -15.90 -17.33 13.98
CA TRP A 379 -17.16 -18.01 13.66
C TRP A 379 -18.16 -17.08 12.97
N PRO A 380 -19.00 -17.58 12.03
CA PRO A 380 -20.03 -16.77 11.38
C PRO A 380 -21.13 -16.37 12.37
N ALA A 381 -21.64 -15.15 12.24
CA ALA A 381 -22.68 -14.58 13.11
C ALA A 381 -24.03 -15.34 13.07
N SER A 382 -24.21 -16.23 12.08
CA SER A 382 -25.35 -17.14 11.96
C SER A 382 -25.34 -18.27 12.99
N ILE A 383 -24.25 -18.46 13.75
CA ILE A 383 -24.21 -19.45 14.84
C ILE A 383 -24.75 -18.83 16.12
N LYS A 384 -25.60 -19.59 16.84
CA LYS A 384 -26.08 -19.26 18.17
C LYS A 384 -25.47 -20.24 19.17
N TRP A 385 -24.60 -19.71 20.03
CA TRP A 385 -23.90 -20.46 21.08
C TRP A 385 -24.75 -20.55 22.33
N ILE A 386 -24.72 -21.69 23.03
CA ILE A 386 -25.49 -21.93 24.26
C ILE A 386 -25.06 -20.94 25.38
N GLY A 387 -23.82 -20.46 25.37
CA GLY A 387 -23.27 -19.49 26.32
C GLY A 387 -23.21 -18.03 25.84
N VAL A 388 -23.88 -17.67 24.73
CA VAL A 388 -23.84 -16.34 24.07
C VAL A 388 -22.49 -15.98 23.43
N THR A 389 -21.37 -16.49 23.95
CA THR A 389 -20.03 -16.32 23.39
C THR A 389 -19.57 -17.57 22.63
N ALA A 390 -18.73 -17.36 21.62
CA ALA A 390 -18.14 -18.48 20.88
C ALA A 390 -17.13 -19.26 21.76
N PRO A 391 -17.04 -20.59 21.59
CA PRO A 391 -16.09 -21.40 22.33
C PRO A 391 -14.65 -21.09 21.94
N THR A 392 -13.76 -21.13 22.93
CA THR A 392 -12.31 -21.11 22.67
C THR A 392 -11.87 -22.52 22.31
N LEU A 393 -11.28 -22.69 21.12
CA LEU A 393 -10.74 -23.97 20.67
C LEU A 393 -9.35 -24.20 21.26
N ASN A 394 -9.01 -25.45 21.56
CA ASN A 394 -7.66 -25.88 21.89
C ASN A 394 -6.75 -25.61 20.68
N THR A 395 -5.71 -24.81 20.91
CA THR A 395 -4.75 -24.41 19.89
C THR A 395 -3.47 -25.24 19.92
N GLY A 396 -3.37 -26.30 20.74
CA GLY A 396 -2.23 -27.20 20.73
C GLY A 396 -1.99 -27.82 19.34
N ALA A 397 -0.73 -28.13 19.03
CA ALA A 397 -0.39 -28.84 17.80
C ALA A 397 -1.19 -30.15 17.68
N ASN A 398 -1.80 -30.38 16.52
CA ASN A 398 -2.69 -31.52 16.21
C ASN A 398 -3.96 -31.62 17.08
N ALA A 399 -4.28 -30.63 17.92
CA ALA A 399 -5.51 -30.62 18.70
C ALA A 399 -6.73 -30.63 17.78
N THR A 400 -7.82 -31.26 18.24
CA THR A 400 -9.05 -31.38 17.44
C THR A 400 -10.27 -30.97 18.23
N ALA A 401 -11.25 -30.39 17.54
CA ALA A 401 -12.54 -30.03 18.10
C ALA A 401 -13.66 -30.49 17.17
N LEU A 402 -14.60 -31.27 17.69
CA LEU A 402 -15.84 -31.63 17.03
C LEU A 402 -16.96 -30.70 17.54
N ILE A 403 -17.49 -29.87 16.65
CA ILE A 403 -18.63 -28.99 16.95
C ILE A 403 -19.84 -29.51 16.19
N LYS A 404 -20.97 -29.63 16.88
CA LYS A 404 -22.24 -30.06 16.30
C LYS A 404 -23.23 -28.92 16.27
N PHE A 405 -24.06 -28.90 15.25
CA PHE A 405 -25.08 -27.86 15.05
C PHE A 405 -26.43 -28.48 14.67
N LEU A 406 -27.52 -27.85 15.11
CA LEU A 406 -28.86 -28.01 14.53
C LEU A 406 -29.18 -26.74 13.74
N TYR A 407 -29.56 -26.86 12.48
CA TYR A 407 -29.95 -25.70 11.67
C TYR A 407 -31.46 -25.51 11.70
N ASP A 408 -31.94 -24.36 12.20
CA ASP A 408 -33.38 -24.07 12.33
C ASP A 408 -34.01 -23.54 11.02
N GLY A 409 -33.20 -23.27 9.99
CA GLY A 409 -33.62 -22.63 8.75
C GLY A 409 -33.03 -21.24 8.55
N THR A 410 -32.56 -20.60 9.62
CA THR A 410 -31.90 -19.28 9.62
C THR A 410 -30.55 -19.32 10.34
N ASN A 411 -30.48 -19.96 11.51
CA ASN A 411 -29.32 -20.02 12.36
C ASN A 411 -28.85 -21.45 12.58
N TYR A 412 -27.55 -21.58 12.87
CA TYR A 412 -26.95 -22.82 13.35
C TYR A 412 -26.91 -22.76 14.87
N LEU A 413 -27.78 -23.53 15.52
CA LEU A 413 -27.82 -23.66 16.97
C LEU A 413 -26.75 -24.65 17.42
N GLU A 414 -25.91 -24.26 18.36
CA GLU A 414 -24.94 -25.17 18.96
C GLU A 414 -25.65 -26.40 19.56
N ASN A 415 -25.15 -27.60 19.23
CA ASN A 415 -25.69 -28.89 19.66
C ASN A 415 -24.57 -29.80 20.20
N GLY A 416 -23.58 -29.21 20.86
CA GLY A 416 -22.48 -29.89 21.53
C GLY A 416 -21.10 -29.61 20.94
N ILE A 417 -20.10 -29.55 21.82
CA ILE A 417 -18.69 -29.33 21.48
C ILE A 417 -17.86 -30.37 22.24
N PHE A 418 -16.96 -31.04 21.53
CA PHE A 418 -16.03 -32.02 22.10
C PHE A 418 -14.62 -31.65 21.64
N GLN A 419 -13.68 -31.51 22.57
CA GLN A 419 -12.29 -31.17 22.26
C GLN A 419 -11.37 -32.29 22.73
N TYR A 420 -10.39 -32.66 21.90
CA TYR A 420 -9.46 -33.77 22.12
C TYR A 420 -8.01 -33.35 21.88
#